data_AF-A0A1M3BMC9-F1
#
_entry.id   AF-A0A1M3BMC9-F1
#
_cell.length_a   1.000
_cell.length_b   1.000
_cell.length_c   1.000
_cell.angle_alpha   90.00
_cell.angle_beta   90.00
_cell.angle_gamma   90.00
#
_symmetry.space_group_name_H-M   'P 1'
#
loop_
_entity.id
_entity.type
_entity.pdbx_description
1 polymer ?
#
loop_
_entity_poly.entity_id
_entity_poly.type
_entity_poly.pdbx_seq_one_letter_code
_entity_poly.pdbx_strand_id
1 'polypeptide(L)'
;MSASAATIPITGGEVDWGIKQSFREYVKGPIAKGQIEVSGGATEAADGTYKFPVGSGTYDLTTHQVEVQGVGTVHFTGHDMGAGPLLDVTFTNPRVVVGKTSVVYADVVSKTFPGGEVKSYPNAEFALVDASTAKPIFEGEAVTLKSMPTELTTAGSEAFSGFIPPGEELDPLSLTASYAPLVQPEEPKKEEPQSDQPKTDTPTTPAPTVATPKLKSAGGTSQLGSGGSATVATVACQSSLPCQLTAPKSVKFKLGGKSFAAKVVAPKWILAGKRGKVAVKVPKPALEQLGGGKLKIRLKLVLGTGTDAQTKVVKVTLKGKG
;
A
#
# COMPACT_ATOMS: atom_id res chain seq x y z
N MET A 1 14.52 0.80 -26.57
CA MET A 1 14.74 1.45 -25.26
C MET A 1 13.55 1.07 -24.37
N SER A 2 13.68 0.01 -23.56
CA SER A 2 12.63 -0.39 -22.61
C SER A 2 12.43 0.71 -21.58
N ALA A 3 11.19 1.12 -21.35
CA ALA A 3 10.85 1.95 -20.21
C ALA A 3 11.20 1.17 -18.94
N SER A 4 12.21 1.62 -18.20
CA SER A 4 12.47 1.12 -16.86
C SER A 4 11.24 1.44 -16.01
N ALA A 5 10.60 0.42 -15.43
CA ALA A 5 9.49 0.61 -14.52
C ALA A 5 9.99 1.45 -13.33
N ALA A 6 9.32 2.56 -13.05
CA ALA A 6 9.69 3.37 -11.90
C ALA A 6 9.31 2.59 -10.63
N THR A 7 10.30 2.14 -9.86
CA THR A 7 10.10 1.42 -8.60
C THR A 7 10.44 2.31 -7.41
N ILE A 8 9.79 2.08 -6.28
CA ILE A 8 10.15 2.63 -4.98
C ILE A 8 10.82 1.51 -4.16
N PRO A 9 12.06 1.69 -3.69
CA PRO A 9 12.69 0.73 -2.79
C PRO A 9 11.95 0.64 -1.45
N ILE A 10 11.71 -0.59 -1.00
CA ILE A 10 11.28 -0.91 0.36
C ILE A 10 12.54 -1.31 1.12
N THR A 11 12.82 -0.61 2.21
CA THR A 11 14.07 -0.69 2.97
C THR A 11 13.88 -1.21 4.39
N GLY A 12 12.66 -1.62 4.74
CA GLY A 12 12.35 -2.13 6.06
C GLY A 12 10.89 -2.53 6.21
N GLY A 13 10.49 -2.81 7.45
CA GLY A 13 9.17 -3.32 7.79
C GLY A 13 9.24 -4.75 8.32
N GLU A 14 8.12 -5.46 8.26
CA GLU A 14 7.94 -6.74 8.92
C GLU A 14 6.87 -7.57 8.19
N VAL A 15 7.13 -8.85 8.00
CA VAL A 15 6.12 -9.87 7.68
C VAL A 15 5.75 -10.56 8.98
N ASP A 16 4.49 -10.49 9.37
CA ASP A 16 3.95 -11.14 10.58
C ASP A 16 3.01 -12.27 10.15
N TRP A 17 3.42 -13.52 10.42
CA TRP A 17 2.69 -14.70 9.99
C TRP A 17 2.97 -15.92 10.87
N GLY A 18 1.92 -16.61 11.31
CA GLY A 18 2.06 -17.82 12.13
C GLY A 18 2.18 -19.13 11.35
N ILE A 19 2.10 -19.10 10.02
CA ILE A 19 1.98 -20.27 9.14
C ILE A 19 0.63 -20.99 9.37
N LYS A 20 0.46 -21.73 10.47
CA LYS A 20 -0.83 -22.33 10.86
C LYS A 20 -0.88 -22.61 12.36
N GLN A 21 -1.85 -22.01 13.06
CA GLN A 21 -1.97 -22.14 14.51
C GLN A 21 -2.09 -23.59 14.97
N SER A 22 -2.98 -24.37 14.36
CA SER A 22 -3.18 -25.77 14.74
C SER A 22 -1.94 -26.64 14.52
N PHE A 23 -1.07 -26.28 13.56
CA PHE A 23 0.21 -26.95 13.39
C PHE A 23 1.20 -26.59 14.51
N ARG A 24 1.28 -25.30 14.90
CA ARG A 24 2.11 -24.88 16.04
C ARG A 24 1.69 -25.57 17.34
N GLU A 25 0.37 -25.62 17.58
CA GLU A 25 -0.21 -26.31 18.74
C GLU A 25 0.06 -27.82 18.70
N TYR A 26 -0.03 -28.45 17.53
CA TYR A 26 0.31 -29.85 17.34
C TYR A 26 1.79 -30.14 17.69
N VAL A 27 2.71 -29.33 17.16
CA VAL A 27 4.16 -29.46 17.42
C VAL A 27 4.45 -29.35 18.91
N LYS A 28 3.95 -28.31 19.58
CA LYS A 28 4.14 -28.09 21.03
C LYS A 28 3.30 -29.04 21.90
N GLY A 29 2.33 -29.74 21.31
CA GLY A 29 1.34 -30.55 22.00
C GLY A 29 1.84 -31.94 22.44
N PRO A 30 0.99 -32.71 23.15
CA PRO A 30 1.37 -33.99 23.74
C PRO A 30 1.58 -35.11 22.70
N ILE A 31 1.16 -34.89 21.45
CA ILE A 31 1.29 -35.87 20.36
C ILE A 31 2.69 -35.78 19.75
N ALA A 32 3.07 -34.63 19.21
CA ALA A 32 4.39 -34.46 18.61
C ALA A 32 5.49 -34.26 19.66
N LYS A 33 5.16 -33.69 20.83
CA LYS A 33 6.13 -33.38 21.91
C LYS A 33 7.37 -32.66 21.40
N GLY A 34 7.15 -31.77 20.45
CA GLY A 34 8.16 -31.11 19.67
C GLY A 34 8.56 -29.75 20.22
N GLN A 35 9.36 -29.04 19.43
CA GLN A 35 9.82 -27.68 19.70
C GLN A 35 9.70 -26.84 18.42
N ILE A 36 9.59 -25.53 18.63
CA ILE A 36 9.64 -24.54 17.55
C ILE A 36 10.72 -23.54 17.95
N GLU A 37 11.71 -23.38 17.09
CA GLU A 37 12.82 -22.47 17.31
C GLU A 37 12.84 -21.40 16.20
N VAL A 38 13.03 -20.14 16.59
CA VAL A 38 13.20 -19.03 15.66
C VAL A 38 14.65 -18.55 15.69
N SER A 39 15.19 -18.26 14.51
CA SER A 39 16.57 -17.80 14.37
C SER A 39 16.75 -16.93 13.11
N GLY A 40 17.99 -16.50 12.85
CA GLY A 40 18.30 -15.74 11.62
C GLY A 40 17.64 -14.36 11.52
N GLY A 41 17.13 -13.82 12.64
CA GLY A 41 16.45 -12.51 12.69
C GLY A 41 14.93 -12.59 12.84
N ALA A 42 14.32 -13.77 12.65
CA ALA A 42 12.92 -13.97 12.99
C ALA A 42 12.72 -13.92 14.51
N THR A 43 11.57 -13.43 14.95
CA THR A 43 11.17 -13.43 16.38
C THR A 43 9.76 -14.01 16.53
N GLU A 44 9.47 -14.61 17.68
CA GLU A 44 8.12 -15.08 18.03
C GLU A 44 7.33 -13.95 18.72
N ALA A 45 6.11 -13.71 18.25
CA ALA A 45 5.20 -12.74 18.84
C ALA A 45 4.42 -13.35 20.02
N ALA A 46 3.74 -12.51 20.79
CA ALA A 46 3.02 -12.95 21.99
C ALA A 46 1.84 -13.91 21.72
N ASP A 47 1.24 -13.85 20.53
CA ASP A 47 0.20 -14.76 20.05
C ASP A 47 0.77 -15.99 19.31
N GLY A 48 2.11 -16.14 19.32
CA GLY A 48 2.83 -17.25 18.73
C GLY A 48 3.00 -17.14 17.21
N THR A 49 2.66 -16.01 16.57
CA THR A 49 3.07 -15.78 15.17
C THR A 49 4.56 -15.47 15.07
N TYR A 50 5.10 -15.46 13.85
CA TYR A 50 6.49 -15.16 13.59
C TYR A 50 6.63 -13.83 12.86
N LYS A 51 7.51 -12.98 13.38
CA LYS A 51 7.87 -11.69 12.82
C LYS A 51 9.18 -11.81 12.08
N PHE A 52 9.12 -11.69 10.77
CA PHE A 52 10.28 -11.66 9.87
C PHE A 52 10.57 -10.21 9.47
N PRO A 53 11.68 -9.60 9.91
CA PRO A 53 12.06 -8.27 9.44
C PRO A 53 12.24 -8.28 7.92
N VAL A 54 11.80 -7.21 7.26
CA VAL A 54 11.98 -7.03 5.81
C VAL A 54 13.38 -6.49 5.55
N GLY A 55 14.22 -7.29 4.89
CA GLY A 55 15.59 -6.91 4.53
C GLY A 55 15.68 -6.09 3.23
N SER A 56 14.75 -6.32 2.31
CA SER A 56 14.67 -5.57 1.04
C SER A 56 13.29 -5.72 0.41
N GLY A 57 12.95 -4.84 -0.52
CA GLY A 57 11.78 -5.02 -1.36
C GLY A 57 11.62 -3.89 -2.36
N THR A 58 10.55 -3.96 -3.14
CA THR A 58 10.19 -2.94 -4.12
C THR A 58 8.69 -2.75 -4.22
N TYR A 59 8.29 -1.54 -4.61
CA TYR A 59 6.96 -1.24 -5.08
C TYR A 59 7.02 -0.73 -6.51
N ASP A 60 6.34 -1.41 -7.43
CA ASP A 60 6.27 -1.02 -8.84
C ASP A 60 5.15 0.02 -9.05
N LEU A 61 5.49 1.20 -9.57
CA LEU A 61 4.53 2.30 -9.78
C LEU A 61 3.57 2.06 -10.96
N THR A 62 3.86 1.10 -11.83
CA THR A 62 3.08 0.75 -13.02
C THR A 62 2.07 -0.34 -12.71
N THR A 63 2.53 -1.43 -12.08
CA THR A 63 1.69 -2.59 -11.77
C THR A 63 1.05 -2.50 -10.39
N HIS A 64 1.55 -1.60 -9.54
CA HIS A 64 1.21 -1.51 -8.11
C HIS A 64 1.53 -2.79 -7.32
N GLN A 65 2.45 -3.62 -7.82
CA GLN A 65 2.95 -4.79 -7.12
C GLN A 65 3.92 -4.36 -6.00
N VAL A 66 3.72 -4.93 -4.83
CA VAL A 66 4.68 -4.92 -3.71
C VAL A 66 5.37 -6.27 -3.69
N GLU A 67 6.69 -6.26 -3.58
CA GLU A 67 7.49 -7.46 -3.31
C GLU A 67 8.43 -7.17 -2.15
N VAL A 68 8.40 -8.01 -1.12
CA VAL A 68 9.31 -7.90 0.03
C VAL A 68 9.99 -9.22 0.32
N GLN A 69 11.24 -9.13 0.77
CA GLN A 69 12.03 -10.25 1.24
C GLN A 69 12.14 -10.15 2.76
N GLY A 70 11.40 -11.02 3.45
CA GLY A 70 11.57 -11.27 4.88
C GLY A 70 12.86 -12.05 5.15
N VAL A 71 13.42 -11.83 6.34
CA VAL A 71 14.65 -12.48 6.80
C VAL A 71 14.35 -13.28 8.07
N GLY A 72 14.87 -14.50 8.13
CA GLY A 72 14.83 -15.33 9.33
C GLY A 72 14.31 -16.73 9.07
N THR A 73 14.38 -17.54 10.11
CA THR A 73 14.14 -18.98 10.05
C THR A 73 13.23 -19.41 11.19
N VAL A 74 12.31 -20.32 10.88
CA VAL A 74 11.50 -21.05 11.86
C VAL A 74 11.75 -22.54 11.65
N HIS A 75 12.20 -23.21 12.71
CA HIS A 75 12.51 -24.64 12.70
C HIS A 75 11.53 -25.39 13.60
N PHE A 76 10.78 -26.31 13.00
CA PHE A 76 9.81 -27.15 13.66
C PHE A 76 10.40 -28.56 13.81
N THR A 77 10.46 -29.06 15.03
CA THR A 77 10.87 -30.44 15.31
C THR A 77 9.81 -31.16 16.14
N GLY A 78 9.66 -32.47 15.96
CA GLY A 78 8.71 -33.27 16.74
C GLY A 78 8.83 -34.77 16.45
N HIS A 79 8.10 -35.56 17.23
CA HIS A 79 8.13 -37.04 17.21
C HIS A 79 9.52 -37.62 17.41
N ASP A 80 10.33 -37.01 18.29
CA ASP A 80 11.60 -37.61 18.67
C ASP A 80 11.36 -38.76 19.65
N MET A 81 11.72 -39.96 19.23
CA MET A 81 11.62 -41.19 20.00
C MET A 81 13.00 -41.75 20.40
N GLY A 82 14.05 -40.91 20.35
CA GLY A 82 15.43 -41.24 20.76
C GLY A 82 16.42 -41.41 19.61
N ALA A 83 15.99 -41.22 18.35
CA ALA A 83 16.82 -41.30 17.14
C ALA A 83 16.83 -39.99 16.34
N GLY A 84 16.40 -38.89 16.97
CA GLY A 84 16.18 -37.60 16.34
C GLY A 84 14.75 -37.41 15.86
N PRO A 85 14.40 -36.17 15.47
CA PRO A 85 13.04 -35.82 15.11
C PRO A 85 12.57 -36.52 13.82
N LEU A 86 11.32 -36.97 13.80
CA LEU A 86 10.67 -37.48 12.58
C LEU A 86 9.95 -36.35 11.83
N LEU A 87 9.36 -35.41 12.56
CA LEU A 87 8.94 -34.12 12.01
C LEU A 87 10.13 -33.18 12.15
N ASP A 88 10.70 -32.76 11.02
CA ASP A 88 11.81 -31.82 10.97
C ASP A 88 11.61 -30.93 9.75
N VAL A 89 11.20 -29.67 9.97
CA VAL A 89 10.89 -28.73 8.90
C VAL A 89 11.50 -27.37 9.23
N THR A 90 12.32 -26.86 8.34
CA THR A 90 12.92 -25.53 8.42
C THR A 90 12.30 -24.64 7.35
N PHE A 91 11.64 -23.57 7.76
CA PHE A 91 11.06 -22.54 6.89
C PHE A 91 11.92 -21.28 6.98
N THR A 92 12.38 -20.75 5.85
CA THR A 92 13.37 -19.65 5.83
C THR A 92 13.02 -18.58 4.79
N ASN A 93 13.30 -17.33 5.16
CA ASN A 93 13.31 -16.15 4.29
C ASN A 93 12.06 -16.01 3.42
N PRO A 94 10.87 -15.80 4.01
CA PRO A 94 9.64 -15.65 3.23
C PRO A 94 9.72 -14.44 2.30
N ARG A 95 9.44 -14.65 1.02
CA ARG A 95 9.27 -13.59 0.02
C ARG A 95 7.79 -13.39 -0.27
N VAL A 96 7.27 -12.22 0.08
CA VAL A 96 5.85 -11.90 -0.07
C VAL A 96 5.66 -11.00 -1.29
N VAL A 97 4.84 -11.46 -2.22
CA VAL A 97 4.39 -10.69 -3.38
C VAL A 97 2.92 -10.33 -3.17
N VAL A 98 2.58 -9.05 -3.27
CA VAL A 98 1.20 -8.55 -3.24
C VAL A 98 0.94 -7.76 -4.52
N GLY A 99 0.00 -8.23 -5.34
CA GLY A 99 -0.28 -7.63 -6.64
C GLY A 99 -1.47 -8.27 -7.33
N LYS A 100 -1.37 -8.48 -8.64
CA LYS A 100 -2.42 -9.18 -9.41
C LYS A 100 -2.64 -10.60 -8.93
N THR A 101 -1.55 -11.30 -8.63
CA THR A 101 -1.53 -12.57 -7.91
C THR A 101 -0.66 -12.32 -6.67
N SER A 102 -1.17 -12.66 -5.49
CA SER A 102 -0.44 -12.45 -4.24
C SER A 102 -0.06 -13.80 -3.65
N VAL A 103 1.20 -13.95 -3.29
CA VAL A 103 1.84 -15.24 -3.00
C VAL A 103 2.93 -15.05 -1.95
N VAL A 104 3.07 -16.02 -1.05
CA VAL A 104 4.26 -16.21 -0.21
C VAL A 104 5.12 -17.30 -0.84
N TYR A 105 6.36 -16.96 -1.15
CA TYR A 105 7.41 -17.91 -1.45
C TYR A 105 8.29 -18.13 -0.23
N ALA A 106 8.89 -19.30 -0.09
CA ALA A 106 9.86 -19.56 0.98
C ALA A 106 10.85 -20.65 0.60
N ASP A 107 12.02 -20.63 1.24
CA ASP A 107 12.92 -21.76 1.23
C ASP A 107 12.49 -22.73 2.34
N VAL A 108 12.24 -23.98 1.97
CA VAL A 108 11.83 -25.00 2.92
C VAL A 108 12.75 -26.20 2.83
N VAL A 109 13.28 -26.66 3.96
CA VAL A 109 13.96 -27.95 4.08
C VAL A 109 13.12 -28.82 4.99
N SER A 110 12.73 -30.00 4.53
CA SER A 110 11.86 -30.88 5.31
C SER A 110 12.28 -32.32 5.22
N LYS A 111 12.15 -33.03 6.34
CA LYS A 111 12.23 -34.48 6.40
C LYS A 111 10.91 -35.11 5.95
N THR A 112 10.93 -35.76 4.80
CA THR A 112 9.77 -36.40 4.18
C THR A 112 9.16 -37.49 5.06
N PHE A 113 7.83 -37.63 4.96
CA PHE A 113 7.08 -38.70 5.60
C PHE A 113 6.17 -39.42 4.59
N PRO A 114 6.18 -40.77 4.54
CA PRO A 114 7.13 -41.68 5.20
C PRO A 114 8.51 -41.66 4.50
N GLY A 115 9.55 -42.12 5.19
CA GLY A 115 10.88 -42.38 4.58
C GLY A 115 12.03 -41.59 5.19
N GLY A 116 11.77 -40.39 5.73
CA GLY A 116 12.77 -39.65 6.49
C GLY A 116 13.90 -39.03 5.66
N GLU A 117 13.77 -38.99 4.34
CA GLU A 117 14.71 -38.29 3.46
C GLU A 117 14.57 -36.77 3.66
N VAL A 118 15.70 -36.08 3.83
CA VAL A 118 15.74 -34.62 3.89
C VAL A 118 15.70 -34.06 2.47
N LYS A 119 14.69 -33.24 2.16
CA LYS A 119 14.54 -32.57 0.87
C LYS A 119 14.58 -31.05 1.04
N SER A 120 15.06 -30.37 0.00
CA SER A 120 15.13 -28.92 -0.07
C SER A 120 14.25 -28.40 -1.20
N TYR A 121 13.45 -27.38 -0.89
CA TYR A 121 12.48 -26.73 -1.76
C TYR A 121 12.80 -25.22 -1.78
N PRO A 122 13.77 -24.80 -2.60
CA PRO A 122 14.13 -23.40 -2.69
C PRO A 122 13.01 -22.61 -3.38
N ASN A 123 12.67 -21.46 -2.81
CA ASN A 123 11.66 -20.55 -3.35
C ASN A 123 10.35 -21.26 -3.73
N ALA A 124 9.88 -22.18 -2.89
CA ALA A 124 8.60 -22.86 -3.07
C ALA A 124 7.48 -21.82 -3.06
N GLU A 125 6.57 -21.88 -4.04
CA GLU A 125 5.31 -21.13 -4.01
C GLU A 125 4.46 -21.67 -2.87
N PHE A 126 4.63 -21.17 -1.66
CA PHE A 126 4.19 -21.85 -0.45
C PHE A 126 2.71 -21.61 -0.15
N ALA A 127 2.27 -20.35 -0.22
CA ALA A 127 0.88 -20.00 0.06
C ALA A 127 0.35 -18.93 -0.89
N LEU A 128 -0.92 -19.04 -1.27
CA LEU A 128 -1.67 -17.96 -1.89
C LEU A 128 -2.09 -16.96 -0.81
N VAL A 129 -2.16 -15.68 -1.18
CA VAL A 129 -2.59 -14.60 -0.29
C VAL A 129 -3.78 -13.88 -0.90
N ASP A 130 -4.86 -13.72 -0.14
CA ASP A 130 -5.96 -12.86 -0.54
C ASP A 130 -5.78 -11.44 0.01
N ALA A 131 -5.26 -10.55 -0.82
CA ALA A 131 -5.12 -9.13 -0.49
C ALA A 131 -6.35 -8.28 -0.92
N SER A 132 -7.41 -8.89 -1.47
CA SER A 132 -8.50 -8.15 -2.11
C SER A 132 -9.32 -7.29 -1.14
N THR A 133 -9.41 -7.73 0.12
CA THR A 133 -10.13 -7.02 1.19
C THR A 133 -9.23 -6.16 2.06
N ALA A 134 -7.90 -6.32 1.93
CA ALA A 134 -6.92 -5.60 2.73
C ALA A 134 -6.96 -4.10 2.42
N LYS A 135 -6.98 -3.29 3.47
CA LYS A 135 -6.95 -1.83 3.35
C LYS A 135 -5.56 -1.35 3.74
N PRO A 136 -4.80 -0.73 2.82
CA PRO A 136 -3.51 -0.13 3.16
C PRO A 136 -3.68 0.94 4.24
N ILE A 137 -2.92 0.80 5.32
CA ILE A 137 -2.80 1.77 6.41
C ILE A 137 -1.44 2.45 6.24
N PHE A 138 -1.44 3.77 6.07
CA PHE A 138 -0.21 4.54 5.87
C PHE A 138 0.13 5.29 7.15
N GLU A 139 1.34 5.05 7.67
CA GLU A 139 1.85 5.67 8.89
C GLU A 139 3.32 6.04 8.66
N GLY A 140 3.61 7.35 8.66
CA GLY A 140 4.94 7.85 8.32
C GLY A 140 5.40 7.40 6.93
N GLU A 141 6.55 6.75 6.90
CA GLU A 141 7.21 6.21 5.69
C GLU A 141 6.94 4.71 5.53
N ALA A 142 5.82 4.21 6.08
CA ALA A 142 5.44 2.82 6.01
C ALA A 142 3.98 2.62 5.56
N VAL A 143 3.74 1.49 4.90
CA VAL A 143 2.42 0.97 4.57
C VAL A 143 2.20 -0.37 5.24
N THR A 144 1.04 -0.57 5.86
CA THR A 144 0.64 -1.82 6.50
C THR A 144 -0.60 -2.41 5.82
N LEU A 145 -0.54 -3.70 5.50
CA LEU A 145 -1.65 -4.56 5.12
C LEU A 145 -1.85 -5.56 6.25
N LYS A 146 -3.04 -5.61 6.84
CA LYS A 146 -3.32 -6.48 7.99
C LYS A 146 -4.22 -7.64 7.58
N SER A 147 -3.95 -8.79 8.19
CA SER A 147 -4.84 -9.95 8.23
C SER A 147 -5.33 -10.42 6.85
N MET A 148 -4.42 -10.53 5.89
CA MET A 148 -4.70 -11.09 4.57
C MET A 148 -4.85 -12.62 4.69
N PRO A 149 -6.01 -13.21 4.37
CA PRO A 149 -6.17 -14.66 4.38
C PRO A 149 -5.11 -15.35 3.53
N THR A 150 -4.65 -16.52 3.96
CA THR A 150 -3.70 -17.32 3.19
C THR A 150 -4.17 -18.76 3.06
N GLU A 151 -3.80 -19.39 1.95
CA GLU A 151 -4.20 -20.76 1.58
C GLU A 151 -2.96 -21.53 1.12
N LEU A 152 -2.78 -22.75 1.62
CA LEU A 152 -1.63 -23.57 1.26
C LEU A 152 -1.71 -24.05 -0.18
N THR A 153 -0.62 -23.91 -0.94
CA THR A 153 -0.58 -24.40 -2.31
C THR A 153 -0.22 -25.89 -2.37
N THR A 154 -0.30 -26.50 -3.55
CA THR A 154 0.24 -27.85 -3.77
C THR A 154 1.75 -27.93 -3.48
N ALA A 155 2.52 -26.94 -3.93
CA ALA A 155 3.97 -26.91 -3.71
C ALA A 155 4.32 -26.68 -2.23
N GLY A 156 3.54 -25.85 -1.52
CA GLY A 156 3.69 -25.62 -0.09
C GLY A 156 3.40 -26.89 0.71
N SER A 157 2.32 -27.59 0.37
CA SER A 157 1.98 -28.89 0.96
C SER A 157 3.10 -29.91 0.80
N GLU A 158 3.65 -30.07 -0.42
CA GLU A 158 4.78 -30.95 -0.67
C GLU A 158 6.02 -30.54 0.12
N ALA A 159 6.37 -29.24 0.09
CA ALA A 159 7.49 -28.69 0.84
C ALA A 159 7.35 -28.86 2.35
N PHE A 160 6.12 -28.93 2.85
CA PHE A 160 5.79 -29.20 4.24
C PHE A 160 5.53 -30.70 4.49
N SER A 161 6.15 -31.57 3.68
CA SER A 161 6.08 -33.04 3.79
C SER A 161 4.69 -33.65 3.73
N GLY A 162 3.72 -32.94 3.15
CA GLY A 162 2.34 -33.38 2.98
C GLY A 162 1.52 -33.39 4.29
N PHE A 163 2.03 -32.81 5.38
CA PHE A 163 1.33 -32.79 6.67
C PHE A 163 0.01 -32.01 6.64
N ILE A 164 -0.08 -31.03 5.74
CA ILE A 164 -1.24 -30.16 5.56
C ILE A 164 -1.66 -30.28 4.09
N PRO A 165 -2.93 -30.59 3.77
CA PRO A 165 -3.35 -30.76 2.38
C PRO A 165 -3.32 -29.44 1.61
N PRO A 166 -3.15 -29.47 0.27
CA PRO A 166 -3.32 -28.28 -0.57
C PRO A 166 -4.74 -27.71 -0.43
N GLY A 167 -4.85 -26.39 -0.48
CA GLY A 167 -6.11 -25.68 -0.33
C GLY A 167 -6.53 -25.44 1.13
N GLU A 168 -5.76 -25.92 2.09
CA GLU A 168 -6.05 -25.69 3.50
C GLU A 168 -5.82 -24.23 3.88
N GLU A 169 -6.73 -23.67 4.67
CA GLU A 169 -6.57 -22.35 5.26
C GLU A 169 -5.38 -22.31 6.23
N LEU A 170 -4.56 -21.29 6.05
CA LEU A 170 -3.40 -20.99 6.88
C LEU A 170 -3.71 -19.73 7.72
N ASP A 171 -2.79 -19.38 8.63
CA ASP A 171 -2.96 -18.15 9.41
C ASP A 171 -3.00 -16.93 8.47
N PRO A 172 -3.74 -15.87 8.81
CA PRO A 172 -3.72 -14.66 8.01
C PRO A 172 -2.36 -13.94 8.13
N LEU A 173 -1.85 -13.41 7.02
CA LEU A 173 -0.58 -12.70 6.95
C LEU A 173 -0.77 -11.19 7.09
N SER A 174 0.08 -10.54 7.87
CA SER A 174 0.20 -9.09 7.90
C SER A 174 1.56 -8.65 7.39
N LEU A 175 1.59 -7.55 6.63
CA LEU A 175 2.79 -7.00 6.02
C LEU A 175 2.89 -5.52 6.33
N THR A 176 4.01 -5.10 6.92
CA THR A 176 4.45 -3.71 6.97
C THR A 176 5.62 -3.53 6.02
N ALA A 177 5.58 -2.52 5.16
CA ALA A 177 6.65 -2.16 4.23
C ALA A 177 7.03 -0.69 4.43
N SER A 178 8.28 -0.45 4.81
CA SER A 178 8.85 0.90 4.97
C SER A 178 9.64 1.28 3.73
N TYR A 179 9.48 2.50 3.24
CA TYR A 179 10.13 2.98 2.02
C TYR A 179 10.80 4.33 2.29
N ALA A 180 11.97 4.55 1.71
CA ALA A 180 12.60 5.85 1.80
C ALA A 180 11.79 6.91 1.03
N PRO A 181 11.75 8.17 1.50
CA PRO A 181 11.18 9.25 0.73
C PRO A 181 12.02 9.41 -0.55
N LEU A 182 11.35 9.48 -1.71
CA LEU A 182 12.03 9.74 -2.97
C LEU A 182 12.71 11.12 -2.89
N VAL A 183 14.03 11.15 -2.72
CA VAL A 183 14.84 12.36 -2.82
C VAL A 183 14.72 12.84 -4.26
N GLN A 184 14.07 13.98 -4.48
CA GLN A 184 14.10 14.61 -5.80
C GLN A 184 15.50 15.22 -5.99
N PRO A 185 16.13 15.06 -7.18
CA PRO A 185 17.25 15.92 -7.55
C PRO A 185 16.82 17.37 -7.35
N GLU A 186 17.62 18.16 -6.64
CA GLU A 186 17.38 19.60 -6.50
C GLU A 186 17.19 20.19 -7.91
N GLU A 187 16.05 20.84 -8.16
CA GLU A 187 15.96 21.76 -9.27
C GLU A 187 17.04 22.83 -9.06
N PRO A 188 17.88 23.14 -10.07
CA PRO A 188 18.90 24.17 -9.92
C PRO A 188 18.22 25.47 -9.53
N LYS A 189 18.51 25.92 -8.31
CA LYS A 189 17.97 27.15 -7.75
C LYS A 189 18.36 28.29 -8.68
N LYS A 190 17.38 28.92 -9.32
CA LYS A 190 17.58 30.19 -10.02
C LYS A 190 17.92 31.23 -8.95
N GLU A 191 19.18 31.65 -8.90
CA GLU A 191 19.63 32.75 -8.03
C GLU A 191 18.86 34.02 -8.40
N GLU A 192 18.12 34.55 -7.43
CA GLU A 192 17.66 35.94 -7.40
C GLU A 192 18.60 36.71 -6.46
N PRO A 193 19.00 37.94 -6.79
CA PRO A 193 20.07 38.65 -6.08
C PRO A 193 19.61 39.04 -4.66
N GLN A 194 20.34 38.59 -3.65
CA GLN A 194 20.17 39.03 -2.26
C GLN A 194 20.84 40.40 -2.06
N SER A 195 20.05 41.36 -1.59
CA SER A 195 20.52 42.61 -0.99
C SER A 195 21.22 42.31 0.33
N ASP A 196 22.40 42.90 0.52
CA ASP A 196 23.23 42.84 1.71
C ASP A 196 22.50 43.32 2.98
N GLN A 197 22.55 42.50 4.04
CA GLN A 197 22.66 43.04 5.40
C GLN A 197 23.36 42.03 6.34
N PRO A 198 24.29 42.46 7.23
CA PRO A 198 25.12 41.57 8.04
C PRO A 198 24.42 40.92 9.25
N LYS A 199 24.96 39.76 9.63
CA LYS A 199 24.54 38.76 10.63
C LYS A 199 24.49 39.25 12.09
N THR A 200 23.65 38.59 12.89
CA THR A 200 24.07 38.08 14.22
C THR A 200 23.31 36.78 14.51
N ASP A 201 24.06 35.67 14.52
CA ASP A 201 23.58 34.31 14.79
C ASP A 201 23.54 34.03 16.30
N THR A 202 22.45 33.45 16.77
CA THR A 202 22.42 32.51 17.91
C THR A 202 21.33 31.47 17.60
N PRO A 203 21.64 30.19 17.42
CA PRO A 203 20.64 29.20 17.05
C PRO A 203 19.89 28.72 18.31
N THR A 204 18.60 29.05 18.40
CA THR A 204 17.64 28.28 19.21
C THR A 204 16.68 27.61 18.24
N THR A 205 16.79 26.29 18.11
CA THR A 205 15.88 25.43 17.37
C THR A 205 14.43 25.64 17.86
N PRO A 206 13.49 26.12 17.02
CA PRO A 206 12.07 26.00 17.32
C PRO A 206 11.62 24.58 16.91
N ALA A 207 10.91 23.90 17.81
CA ALA A 207 10.18 22.68 17.46
C ALA A 207 9.23 22.95 16.28
N PRO A 208 9.05 22.01 15.33
CA PRO A 208 8.19 22.24 14.19
C PRO A 208 6.72 22.24 14.63
N THR A 209 6.11 23.43 14.65
CA THR A 209 4.65 23.59 14.75
C THR A 209 4.01 23.02 13.49
N VAL A 210 3.22 21.95 13.64
CA VAL A 210 2.44 21.35 12.55
C VAL A 210 1.43 22.37 12.03
N ALA A 211 1.72 22.97 10.87
CA ALA A 211 0.81 23.90 10.21
C ALA A 211 -0.38 23.14 9.60
N THR A 212 -1.60 23.53 9.96
CA THR A 212 -2.84 22.92 9.47
C THR A 212 -3.08 23.16 7.97
N PRO A 213 -3.64 22.19 7.24
CA PRO A 213 -3.84 22.28 5.80
C PRO A 213 -4.88 23.36 5.44
N LYS A 214 -4.52 24.32 4.56
CA LYS A 214 -5.42 25.40 4.09
C LYS A 214 -5.89 25.22 2.64
N LEU A 215 -7.21 25.23 2.44
CA LEU A 215 -7.87 25.00 1.14
C LEU A 215 -8.02 26.29 0.31
N LYS A 216 -7.01 26.62 -0.52
CA LYS A 216 -7.11 27.68 -1.55
C LYS A 216 -7.68 27.13 -2.85
N SER A 217 -9.00 27.20 -3.03
CA SER A 217 -9.66 26.95 -4.33
C SER A 217 -9.93 28.25 -5.09
N ALA A 218 -9.58 28.27 -6.38
CA ALA A 218 -10.05 29.24 -7.38
C ALA A 218 -11.39 28.76 -7.97
N GLY A 219 -12.49 29.44 -7.63
CA GLY A 219 -13.75 29.33 -8.37
C GLY A 219 -13.70 30.21 -9.62
N GLY A 220 -14.49 29.88 -10.65
CA GLY A 220 -14.47 30.65 -11.89
C GLY A 220 -15.18 30.02 -13.08
N THR A 221 -14.82 30.50 -14.27
CA THR A 221 -15.28 29.94 -15.54
C THR A 221 -14.20 29.02 -16.10
N SER A 222 -14.57 27.79 -16.48
CA SER A 222 -13.66 26.83 -17.11
C SER A 222 -14.18 26.42 -18.48
N GLN A 223 -13.28 26.29 -19.46
CA GLN A 223 -13.63 25.85 -20.81
C GLN A 223 -13.54 24.33 -20.91
N LEU A 224 -14.52 23.69 -21.58
CA LEU A 224 -14.51 22.26 -21.85
C LEU A 224 -13.53 21.94 -23.00
N GLY A 225 -12.64 20.96 -22.75
CA GLY A 225 -11.76 20.40 -23.78
C GLY A 225 -12.52 19.50 -24.76
N SER A 226 -11.84 19.06 -25.83
CA SER A 226 -12.40 18.16 -26.86
C SER A 226 -12.98 16.85 -26.31
N GLY A 227 -12.44 16.35 -25.19
CA GLY A 227 -12.95 15.17 -24.49
C GLY A 227 -14.02 15.43 -23.43
N GLY A 228 -14.61 16.64 -23.38
CA GLY A 228 -15.62 17.01 -22.39
C GLY A 228 -15.10 17.19 -20.98
N SER A 229 -13.78 17.35 -20.81
CA SER A 229 -13.13 17.54 -19.51
C SER A 229 -12.75 19.00 -19.30
N ALA A 230 -12.91 19.50 -18.08
CA ALA A 230 -12.45 20.82 -17.67
C ALA A 230 -11.84 20.74 -16.26
N THR A 231 -10.72 21.43 -16.04
CA THR A 231 -10.21 21.64 -14.67
C THR A 231 -11.09 22.69 -13.98
N VAL A 232 -11.66 22.34 -12.84
CA VAL A 232 -12.66 23.14 -12.13
C VAL A 232 -12.14 23.70 -10.80
N ALA A 233 -11.11 23.09 -10.23
CA ALA A 233 -10.39 23.64 -9.10
C ALA A 233 -8.95 23.14 -9.10
N THR A 234 -8.06 23.94 -8.51
CA THR A 234 -6.76 23.48 -8.03
C THR A 234 -6.76 23.64 -6.53
N VAL A 235 -6.35 22.60 -5.81
CA VAL A 235 -6.29 22.57 -4.35
C VAL A 235 -4.83 22.51 -3.94
N ALA A 236 -4.36 23.48 -3.16
CA ALA A 236 -3.02 23.45 -2.59
C ALA A 236 -3.04 22.75 -1.23
N CYS A 237 -2.06 21.88 -0.98
CA CYS A 237 -1.78 21.34 0.34
C CYS A 237 -0.68 22.19 0.98
N GLN A 238 -1.03 23.03 1.94
CA GLN A 238 -0.08 23.94 2.61
C GLN A 238 0.48 23.39 3.94
N SER A 239 0.18 22.13 4.26
CA SER A 239 0.75 21.45 5.42
C SER A 239 2.10 20.81 5.09
N SER A 240 2.88 20.54 6.14
CA SER A 240 4.10 19.71 6.09
C SER A 240 3.81 18.23 5.85
N LEU A 241 2.55 17.80 6.03
CA LEU A 241 2.07 16.45 5.73
C LEU A 241 1.17 16.46 4.49
N PRO A 242 1.01 15.32 3.77
CA PRO A 242 0.04 15.19 2.69
C PRO A 242 -1.40 15.44 3.14
N CYS A 243 -2.18 16.08 2.28
CA CYS A 243 -3.58 16.38 2.53
C CYS A 243 -4.48 15.36 1.82
N GLN A 244 -5.41 14.75 2.56
CA GLN A 244 -6.47 13.96 1.94
C GLN A 244 -7.47 14.90 1.26
N LEU A 245 -7.75 14.70 -0.02
CA LEU A 245 -8.81 15.42 -0.73
C LEU A 245 -9.99 14.48 -1.01
N THR A 246 -11.13 14.79 -0.40
CA THR A 246 -12.40 14.12 -0.69
C THR A 246 -13.24 14.98 -1.62
N ALA A 247 -13.62 14.41 -2.76
CA ALA A 247 -14.51 15.00 -3.76
C ALA A 247 -15.66 14.03 -4.08
N PRO A 248 -16.86 14.51 -4.43
CA PRO A 248 -17.96 13.64 -4.84
C PRO A 248 -17.58 12.90 -6.13
N LYS A 249 -17.97 11.62 -6.28
CA LYS A 249 -17.67 10.82 -7.49
C LYS A 249 -18.32 11.42 -8.75
N SER A 250 -19.47 12.08 -8.61
CA SER A 250 -20.17 12.76 -9.70
C SER A 250 -20.98 13.95 -9.18
N VAL A 251 -21.30 14.88 -10.09
CA VAL A 251 -22.19 16.03 -9.82
C VAL A 251 -23.37 15.95 -10.77
N LYS A 252 -24.58 15.88 -10.22
CA LYS A 252 -25.83 15.90 -10.99
C LYS A 252 -26.16 17.32 -11.44
N PHE A 253 -26.64 17.47 -12.66
CA PHE A 253 -27.10 18.75 -13.21
C PHE A 253 -28.22 18.53 -14.23
N LYS A 254 -28.93 19.60 -14.59
CA LYS A 254 -29.99 19.55 -15.61
C LYS A 254 -29.60 20.40 -16.82
N LEU A 255 -29.89 19.90 -18.01
CA LEU A 255 -29.83 20.65 -19.28
C LEU A 255 -31.11 20.37 -20.07
N GLY A 256 -31.80 21.42 -20.51
CA GLY A 256 -33.06 21.33 -21.26
C GLY A 256 -34.06 20.30 -20.71
N GLY A 257 -34.34 20.37 -19.40
CA GLY A 257 -35.28 19.47 -18.71
C GLY A 257 -34.76 18.06 -18.38
N LYS A 258 -33.68 17.60 -19.02
CA LYS A 258 -33.08 16.28 -18.79
C LYS A 258 -32.01 16.32 -17.69
N SER A 259 -31.90 15.25 -16.91
CA SER A 259 -30.92 15.13 -15.83
C SER A 259 -29.69 14.36 -16.30
N PHE A 260 -28.51 14.87 -15.97
CA PHE A 260 -27.22 14.27 -16.29
C PHE A 260 -26.31 14.25 -15.06
N ALA A 261 -25.24 13.47 -15.12
CA ALA A 261 -24.21 13.43 -14.10
C ALA A 261 -22.83 13.59 -14.74
N ALA A 262 -22.06 14.58 -14.29
CA ALA A 262 -20.67 14.73 -14.71
C ALA A 262 -19.76 13.99 -13.72
N LYS A 263 -18.80 13.23 -14.25
CA LYS A 263 -17.82 12.51 -13.42
C LYS A 263 -16.81 13.51 -12.88
N VAL A 264 -16.50 13.44 -11.59
CA VAL A 264 -15.42 14.23 -10.99
C VAL A 264 -14.17 13.37 -10.94
N VAL A 265 -13.04 13.94 -11.34
CA VAL A 265 -11.72 13.32 -11.28
C VAL A 265 -10.87 14.20 -10.39
N ALA A 266 -10.52 13.68 -9.21
CA ALA A 266 -9.67 14.37 -8.24
C ALA A 266 -8.69 13.36 -7.64
N PRO A 267 -7.45 13.77 -7.34
CA PRO A 267 -6.54 12.92 -6.58
C PRO A 267 -7.08 12.75 -5.16
N LYS A 268 -6.98 11.53 -4.61
CA LYS A 268 -7.38 11.25 -3.22
C LYS A 268 -6.42 11.91 -2.22
N TRP A 269 -5.17 12.12 -2.63
CA TRP A 269 -4.10 12.69 -1.81
C TRP A 269 -3.37 13.80 -2.57
N ILE A 270 -3.03 14.86 -1.86
CA ILE A 270 -2.18 15.94 -2.37
C ILE A 270 -0.96 15.97 -1.47
N LEU A 271 0.22 15.72 -2.03
CA LEU A 271 1.48 15.75 -1.28
C LEU A 271 1.69 17.11 -0.60
N ALA A 272 2.40 17.09 0.54
CA ALA A 272 2.79 18.29 1.27
C ALA A 272 3.40 19.35 0.34
N GLY A 273 2.96 20.61 0.46
CA GLY A 273 3.40 21.71 -0.40
C GLY A 273 2.97 21.65 -1.87
N LYS A 274 2.34 20.56 -2.34
CA LYS A 274 1.94 20.39 -3.75
C LYS A 274 0.49 20.83 -4.01
N ARG A 275 0.08 20.78 -5.28
CA ARG A 275 -1.27 21.15 -5.74
C ARG A 275 -1.95 19.97 -6.44
N GLY A 276 -3.19 19.65 -6.06
CA GLY A 276 -4.04 18.68 -6.74
C GLY A 276 -5.03 19.35 -7.69
N LYS A 277 -5.14 18.84 -8.93
CA LYS A 277 -6.14 19.29 -9.90
C LYS A 277 -7.44 18.51 -9.73
N VAL A 278 -8.56 19.23 -9.65
CA VAL A 278 -9.90 18.66 -9.70
C VAL A 278 -10.49 18.97 -11.05
N ALA A 279 -10.84 17.94 -11.79
CA ALA A 279 -11.45 18.03 -13.11
C ALA A 279 -12.86 17.43 -13.11
N VAL A 280 -13.68 17.89 -14.05
CA VAL A 280 -15.02 17.37 -14.30
C VAL A 280 -15.11 16.93 -15.74
N LYS A 281 -15.62 15.72 -15.96
CA LYS A 281 -15.90 15.15 -17.28
C LYS A 281 -17.41 15.09 -17.50
N VAL A 282 -17.88 15.89 -18.45
CA VAL A 282 -19.27 15.95 -18.87
C VAL A 282 -19.53 14.83 -19.89
N PRO A 283 -20.62 14.04 -19.75
CA PRO A 283 -20.91 12.95 -20.68
C PRO A 283 -21.29 13.49 -22.06
N LYS A 284 -20.97 12.73 -23.12
CA LYS A 284 -21.17 13.14 -24.52
C LYS A 284 -22.60 13.63 -24.85
N PRO A 285 -23.69 12.96 -24.42
CA PRO A 285 -25.06 13.47 -24.68
C PRO A 285 -25.33 14.84 -24.05
N ALA A 286 -24.72 15.12 -22.89
CA ALA A 286 -24.84 16.42 -22.25
C ALA A 286 -23.97 17.49 -22.93
N LEU A 287 -22.84 17.12 -23.54
CA LEU A 287 -22.02 18.04 -24.34
C LEU A 287 -22.74 18.47 -25.61
N GLU A 288 -23.36 17.53 -26.32
CA GLU A 288 -24.15 17.79 -27.52
C GLU A 288 -25.32 18.74 -27.21
N GLN A 289 -25.99 18.52 -26.09
CA GLN A 289 -27.07 19.41 -25.63
C GLN A 289 -26.56 20.76 -25.10
N LEU A 290 -25.32 20.83 -24.60
CA LEU A 290 -24.72 22.07 -24.11
C LEU A 290 -24.27 22.98 -25.25
N GLY A 291 -23.74 22.45 -26.35
CA GLY A 291 -23.20 23.23 -27.48
C GLY A 291 -22.22 24.30 -27.02
N GLY A 292 -22.34 25.53 -27.56
CA GLY A 292 -21.60 26.72 -27.08
C GLY A 292 -22.13 27.36 -25.78
N GLY A 293 -23.08 26.71 -25.10
CA GLY A 293 -23.75 27.20 -23.91
C GLY A 293 -22.90 27.17 -22.63
N LYS A 294 -23.52 27.56 -21.50
CA LYS A 294 -22.90 27.60 -20.17
C LYS A 294 -23.63 26.66 -19.21
N LEU A 295 -22.86 25.88 -18.46
CA LEU A 295 -23.35 24.97 -17.43
C LEU A 295 -22.77 25.34 -16.06
N LYS A 296 -23.63 25.67 -15.08
CA LYS A 296 -23.20 25.96 -13.71
C LYS A 296 -23.22 24.68 -12.88
N ILE A 297 -22.11 24.36 -12.23
CA ILE A 297 -21.99 23.22 -11.30
C ILE A 297 -21.44 23.65 -9.95
N ARG A 298 -21.75 22.85 -8.92
CA ARG A 298 -21.25 23.03 -7.55
C ARG A 298 -20.65 21.72 -7.07
N LEU A 299 -19.48 21.79 -6.45
CA LEU A 299 -18.75 20.64 -5.90
C LEU A 299 -18.35 20.96 -4.45
N LYS A 300 -18.67 20.07 -3.51
CA LYS A 300 -18.16 20.14 -2.14
C LYS A 300 -16.83 19.39 -2.09
N LEU A 301 -15.76 20.08 -1.76
CA LEU A 301 -14.44 19.50 -1.54
C LEU A 301 -14.13 19.51 -0.04
N VAL A 302 -13.53 18.45 0.47
CA VAL A 302 -13.08 18.35 1.86
C VAL A 302 -11.59 18.02 1.85
N LEU A 303 -10.79 18.83 2.56
CA LEU A 303 -9.33 18.69 2.66
C LEU A 303 -8.95 18.35 4.11
N GLY A 304 -8.32 17.20 4.33
CA GLY A 304 -7.97 16.68 5.66
C GLY A 304 -8.95 15.60 6.17
N THR A 305 -8.65 15.06 7.35
CA THR A 305 -9.42 14.03 8.06
C THR A 305 -9.74 14.49 9.48
N GLY A 306 -10.80 13.95 10.10
CA GLY A 306 -11.16 14.28 11.49
C GLY A 306 -11.73 15.70 11.67
N THR A 307 -11.58 16.26 12.88
CA THR A 307 -12.11 17.57 13.27
C THR A 307 -11.43 18.75 12.56
N ASP A 308 -10.24 18.55 12.00
CA ASP A 308 -9.46 19.58 11.29
C ASP A 308 -9.74 19.64 9.79
N ALA A 309 -10.71 18.85 9.31
CA ALA A 309 -11.06 18.77 7.89
C ALA A 309 -11.70 20.07 7.39
N GLN A 310 -11.08 20.71 6.40
CA GLN A 310 -11.59 21.93 5.77
C GLN A 310 -12.56 21.60 4.64
N THR A 311 -13.79 22.08 4.74
CA THR A 311 -14.80 21.95 3.69
C THR A 311 -14.92 23.23 2.86
N LYS A 312 -14.89 23.12 1.53
CA LYS A 312 -15.16 24.25 0.61
C LYS A 312 -16.08 23.85 -0.53
N VAL A 313 -17.07 24.70 -0.81
CA VAL A 313 -17.96 24.55 -1.97
C VAL A 313 -17.39 25.37 -3.13
N VAL A 314 -16.98 24.68 -4.19
CA VAL A 314 -16.52 25.29 -5.44
C VAL A 314 -17.72 25.46 -6.37
N LYS A 315 -17.96 26.69 -6.82
CA LYS A 315 -18.98 27.04 -7.82
C LYS A 315 -18.25 27.34 -9.13
N VAL A 316 -18.60 26.63 -10.20
CA VAL A 316 -17.91 26.75 -11.51
C VAL A 316 -18.93 26.89 -12.63
N THR A 317 -18.61 27.74 -13.60
CA THR A 317 -19.34 27.82 -14.87
C THR A 317 -18.52 27.15 -15.96
N LEU A 318 -18.97 26.01 -16.47
CA LEU A 318 -18.40 25.34 -17.63
C LEU A 318 -18.94 25.98 -18.91
N LYS A 319 -18.04 26.39 -19.82
CA LYS A 319 -18.40 26.82 -21.17
C LYS A 319 -18.19 25.65 -22.13
N GLY A 320 -19.22 25.30 -22.87
CA GLY A 320 -19.10 24.34 -23.97
C GLY A 320 -18.32 24.94 -25.14
N LYS A 321 -17.86 24.09 -26.05
CA LYS A 321 -17.23 24.54 -27.29
C LYS A 321 -18.35 24.93 -28.27
N GLY A 322 -18.31 26.19 -28.72
CA GLY A 322 -19.03 26.62 -29.90
C GLY A 322 -18.36 26.09 -31.16
#